data_AF-A0A0A2HTY3-F1
#
_entry.id   AF-A0A0A2HTY3-F1
#
_cell.length_a   1.000
_cell.length_b   1.000
_cell.length_c   1.000
_cell.angle_alpha   90.00
_cell.angle_beta   90.00
_cell.angle_gamma   90.00
#
_symmetry.space_group_name_H-M   'P 1'
#
loop_
_entity.id
_entity.type
_entity.pdbx_description
1 polymer ?
#
loop_
_entity_poly.entity_id
_entity_poly.type
_entity_poly.pdbx_seq_one_letter_code
_entity_poly.pdbx_strand_id
1 'polypeptide(L)'
;MGRKRSGAWQHLYFCVAALIIFIVAACAPLGDTPTDRENAGLRHGRQLLVDRDFQGALRESRKVLDLYPHSPPGDAALYEIGMIHVHPDNPKSDPGKALQAFTRLTREFPRSPRAEEARSWIHMLQVVKKTRGNDIVKETRGNDIEAKETVREPSVEQGFIHLLNGQQLLVQEDIQGALQANLEALARSPHDPPGDEALFAMGLIHIHYANPKKDIRQAQALFARIVKEFPDSPRTEEARIWVDILDTMEKTRQIDIEIEEKKREMRR
;
A
#
# COMPACT_ATOMS: atom_id res chain seq x y z
N MET A 1 -56.73 9.48 -53.97
CA MET A 1 -56.32 10.63 -53.13
C MET A 1 -55.23 10.19 -52.17
N GLY A 2 -53.96 10.47 -52.47
CA GLY A 2 -52.81 10.10 -51.62
C GLY A 2 -52.38 11.26 -50.73
N ARG A 3 -52.45 11.07 -49.41
CA ARG A 3 -52.11 12.09 -48.40
C ARG A 3 -50.59 12.25 -48.29
N LYS A 4 -50.09 13.48 -48.46
CA LYS A 4 -48.69 13.89 -48.23
C LYS A 4 -48.34 13.79 -46.73
N ARG A 5 -47.23 13.12 -46.42
CA ARG A 5 -46.54 13.16 -45.12
C ARG A 5 -45.31 14.06 -45.27
N SER A 6 -45.20 15.17 -44.53
CA SER A 6 -43.98 15.99 -44.51
C SER A 6 -43.91 16.89 -43.28
N GLY A 7 -42.75 16.94 -42.61
CA GLY A 7 -42.40 17.97 -41.64
C GLY A 7 -41.71 17.44 -40.37
N ALA A 8 -42.44 16.70 -39.53
CA ALA A 8 -42.00 16.41 -38.16
C ALA A 8 -40.80 15.46 -38.04
N TRP A 9 -40.61 14.55 -39.00
CA TRP A 9 -39.56 13.53 -38.92
C TRP A 9 -38.16 14.07 -39.25
N GLN A 10 -38.06 15.12 -40.07
CA GLN A 10 -36.76 15.71 -40.44
C GLN A 10 -36.09 16.42 -39.25
N HIS A 11 -36.89 17.09 -38.40
CA HIS A 11 -36.39 17.71 -37.17
C HIS A 11 -35.96 16.67 -36.14
N LEU A 12 -36.66 15.53 -36.05
CA LEU A 12 -36.29 14.43 -35.17
C LEU A 12 -34.93 13.83 -35.55
N TYR A 13 -34.69 13.60 -36.85
CA TYR A 13 -33.39 13.12 -37.34
C TYR A 13 -32.26 14.12 -37.10
N PHE A 14 -32.53 15.43 -37.26
CA PHE A 14 -31.54 16.47 -37.00
C PHE A 14 -31.16 16.56 -35.50
N CYS A 15 -32.14 16.43 -34.61
CA CYS A 15 -31.90 16.39 -33.16
C CYS A 15 -31.13 15.14 -32.72
N VAL A 16 -31.46 13.97 -33.28
CA VAL A 16 -30.74 12.72 -32.98
C VAL A 16 -29.30 12.77 -33.52
N ALA A 17 -29.09 13.31 -34.74
CA ALA A 17 -27.75 13.51 -35.29
C ALA A 17 -26.91 14.51 -34.47
N ALA A 18 -27.52 15.61 -34.01
CA ALA A 18 -26.84 16.59 -33.15
C ALA A 18 -26.48 16.02 -31.77
N LEU A 19 -27.33 15.17 -31.18
CA LEU A 19 -27.05 14.45 -29.94
C LEU A 19 -25.90 13.45 -30.10
N ILE A 20 -25.85 12.72 -31.23
CA ILE A 20 -24.76 11.79 -31.52
C ILE A 20 -23.43 12.54 -31.71
N ILE A 21 -23.43 13.70 -32.38
CA ILE A 21 -22.22 14.55 -32.52
C ILE A 21 -21.75 15.07 -31.15
N PHE A 22 -22.67 15.44 -30.25
CA PHE A 22 -22.34 15.87 -28.88
C PHE A 22 -21.74 14.73 -28.04
N ILE A 23 -22.22 13.49 -28.20
CA ILE A 23 -21.69 12.31 -27.50
C ILE A 23 -20.29 11.93 -28.01
N VAL A 24 -20.03 12.09 -29.32
CA VAL A 24 -18.70 11.80 -29.90
C VAL A 24 -17.69 12.92 -29.61
N ALA A 25 -18.13 14.19 -29.50
CA ALA A 25 -17.26 15.31 -29.12
C ALA A 25 -16.93 15.37 -27.61
N ALA A 26 -17.68 14.67 -26.76
CA ALA A 26 -17.36 14.49 -25.34
C ALA A 26 -16.24 13.47 -25.09
N CYS A 27 -15.83 12.71 -26.11
CA CYS A 27 -14.58 11.94 -26.12
C CYS A 27 -13.43 12.78 -26.69
N ALA A 28 -13.24 14.00 -26.18
CA ALA A 28 -11.92 14.60 -26.24
C ALA A 28 -11.03 13.82 -25.27
N PRO A 29 -9.77 13.47 -25.61
CA PRO A 29 -8.86 12.89 -24.63
C PRO A 29 -8.79 13.89 -23.47
N LEU A 30 -9.13 13.44 -22.26
CA LEU A 30 -8.77 14.12 -21.03
C LEU A 30 -7.25 14.33 -21.09
N GLY A 31 -6.84 15.51 -21.53
CA GLY A 31 -5.43 15.88 -21.55
C GLY A 31 -4.90 15.81 -20.13
N ASP A 32 -3.67 15.29 -20.00
CA ASP A 32 -2.95 15.15 -18.73
C ASP A 32 -3.31 16.28 -17.76
N THR A 33 -3.90 15.93 -16.62
CA THR A 33 -4.07 16.92 -15.57
C THR A 33 -2.68 17.42 -15.14
N PRO A 34 -2.53 18.65 -14.60
CA PRO A 34 -1.26 19.09 -14.04
C PRO A 34 -0.65 18.04 -13.10
N THR A 35 -1.50 17.43 -12.27
CA THR A 35 -1.21 16.29 -11.40
C THR A 35 -0.62 15.08 -12.15
N ASP A 36 -1.03 14.80 -13.38
CA ASP A 36 -0.48 13.69 -14.18
C ASP A 36 0.94 13.98 -14.66
N ARG A 37 1.26 15.24 -14.99
CA ARG A 37 2.64 15.62 -15.35
C ARG A 37 3.54 15.65 -14.13
N GLU A 38 3.05 16.15 -13.00
CA GLU A 38 3.75 16.20 -11.71
C GLU A 38 4.11 14.79 -11.23
N ASN A 39 3.25 13.81 -11.48
CA ASN A 39 3.47 12.40 -11.14
C ASN A 39 4.26 11.62 -12.20
N ALA A 40 4.55 12.19 -13.37
CA ALA A 40 5.26 11.47 -14.44
C ALA A 40 6.67 11.03 -14.01
N GLY A 41 7.38 11.87 -13.25
CA GLY A 41 8.70 11.55 -12.70
C GLY A 41 8.65 10.36 -11.73
N LEU A 42 7.65 10.31 -10.84
CA LEU A 42 7.48 9.18 -9.92
C LEU A 42 7.05 7.90 -10.64
N ARG A 43 6.16 8.00 -11.63
CA ARG A 43 5.79 6.84 -12.47
C ARG A 43 7.00 6.26 -13.19
N HIS A 44 7.83 7.12 -13.78
CA HIS A 44 9.07 6.69 -14.41
C HIS A 44 10.05 6.09 -13.40
N GLY A 45 10.21 6.71 -12.22
CA GLY A 45 11.03 6.17 -11.13
C GLY A 45 10.60 4.77 -10.69
N ARG A 46 9.29 4.50 -10.60
CA ARG A 46 8.76 3.16 -10.29
C ARG A 46 9.01 2.16 -11.40
N GLN A 47 8.94 2.55 -12.67
CA GLN A 47 9.33 1.67 -13.77
C GLN A 47 10.81 1.28 -13.67
N LEU A 48 11.68 2.25 -13.35
CA LEU A 48 13.10 1.98 -13.15
C LEU A 48 13.35 1.04 -11.97
N LEU A 49 12.53 1.07 -10.92
CA LEU A 49 12.58 0.08 -9.84
C LEU A 49 12.26 -1.34 -10.33
N VAL A 50 11.22 -1.50 -11.17
CA VAL A 50 10.88 -2.79 -11.79
C VAL A 50 12.05 -3.29 -12.64
N ASP A 51 12.69 -2.38 -13.37
CA ASP A 51 13.86 -2.67 -14.21
C ASP A 51 15.16 -2.85 -13.39
N ARG A 52 15.08 -2.77 -12.06
CA ARG A 52 16.19 -2.83 -11.10
C ARG A 52 17.25 -1.72 -11.26
N ASP A 53 16.93 -0.64 -11.98
CA ASP A 53 17.73 0.59 -12.00
C ASP A 53 17.42 1.47 -10.78
N PHE A 54 17.89 1.02 -9.61
CA PHE A 54 17.73 1.74 -8.35
C PHE A 54 18.34 3.15 -8.38
N GLN A 55 19.42 3.35 -9.13
CA GLN A 55 20.06 4.65 -9.23
C GLN A 55 19.28 5.60 -10.12
N GLY A 56 18.71 5.11 -11.22
CA GLY A 56 17.75 5.83 -12.06
C GLY A 56 16.52 6.24 -11.28
N ALA A 57 15.89 5.28 -10.59
CA ALA A 57 14.74 5.56 -9.72
C ALA A 57 15.05 6.66 -8.69
N LEU A 58 16.21 6.55 -8.01
CA LEU A 58 16.64 7.54 -7.03
C LEU A 58 16.88 8.93 -7.63
N ARG A 59 17.39 9.01 -8.87
CA ARG A 59 17.54 10.29 -9.58
C ARG A 59 16.19 10.92 -9.90
N GLU A 60 15.23 10.13 -10.38
CA GLU A 60 13.89 10.63 -10.70
C GLU A 60 13.13 11.09 -9.45
N SER A 61 13.11 10.31 -8.37
CA SER A 61 12.45 10.73 -7.13
C SER A 61 13.11 11.98 -6.53
N ARG A 62 14.45 12.14 -6.63
CA ARG A 62 15.12 13.38 -6.21
C ARG A 62 14.72 14.60 -7.03
N LYS A 63 14.62 14.48 -8.35
CA LYS A 63 14.13 15.58 -9.21
C LYS A 63 12.73 16.02 -8.79
N VAL A 64 11.84 15.07 -8.49
CA VAL A 64 10.48 15.38 -8.00
C VAL A 64 10.56 16.12 -6.67
N LEU A 65 11.39 15.66 -5.73
CA LEU A 65 11.55 16.31 -4.44
C LEU A 65 12.14 17.72 -4.54
N ASP A 66 13.05 17.96 -5.49
CA ASP A 66 13.64 19.28 -5.73
C ASP A 66 12.61 20.27 -6.28
N LEU A 67 11.68 19.79 -7.11
CA LEU A 67 10.58 20.59 -7.65
C LEU A 67 9.47 20.85 -6.61
N TYR A 68 9.24 19.89 -5.71
CA TYR A 68 8.17 19.92 -4.71
C TYR A 68 8.70 19.70 -3.28
N PRO A 69 9.55 20.59 -2.75
CA PRO A 69 10.24 20.34 -1.47
C PRO A 69 9.30 20.26 -0.26
N HIS A 70 8.15 20.95 -0.31
CA HIS A 70 7.21 21.08 0.81
C HIS A 70 5.74 20.95 0.38
N SER A 71 5.49 20.44 -0.82
CA SER A 71 4.14 20.16 -1.31
C SER A 71 4.10 18.78 -1.98
N PRO A 72 2.93 18.14 -2.09
CA PRO A 72 2.79 17.00 -2.97
C PRO A 72 3.22 17.36 -4.40
N PRO A 73 3.81 16.42 -5.16
CA PRO A 73 4.09 15.02 -4.81
C PRO A 73 5.44 14.77 -4.08
N GLY A 74 6.03 15.76 -3.41
CA GLY A 74 7.30 15.62 -2.67
C GLY A 74 7.27 14.63 -1.51
N ASP A 75 6.11 14.43 -0.90
CA ASP A 75 5.88 13.39 0.10
C ASP A 75 6.05 11.98 -0.48
N ALA A 76 5.47 11.73 -1.66
CA ALA A 76 5.64 10.48 -2.38
C ALA A 76 7.09 10.28 -2.84
N ALA A 77 7.77 11.35 -3.24
CA ALA A 77 9.19 11.31 -3.58
C ALA A 77 10.08 10.90 -2.40
N LEU A 78 9.86 11.48 -1.21
CA LEU A 78 10.56 11.09 0.01
C LEU A 78 10.29 9.63 0.39
N TYR A 79 9.05 9.19 0.24
CA TYR A 79 8.66 7.80 0.50
C TYR A 79 9.42 6.85 -0.42
N GLU A 80 9.44 7.12 -1.73
CA GLU A 80 10.17 6.31 -2.72
C GLU A 80 11.67 6.28 -2.46
N ILE A 81 12.28 7.42 -2.10
CA ILE A 81 13.70 7.47 -1.72
C ILE A 81 13.96 6.54 -0.53
N GLY A 82 13.08 6.54 0.47
CA GLY A 82 13.15 5.64 1.61
C GLY A 82 13.09 4.17 1.19
N MET A 83 12.10 3.82 0.36
CA MET A 83 11.89 2.46 -0.16
C MET A 83 13.08 1.96 -0.99
N ILE A 84 13.65 2.79 -1.87
CA ILE A 84 14.85 2.45 -2.64
C ILE A 84 16.00 2.07 -1.70
N HIS A 85 16.15 2.79 -0.60
CA HIS A 85 17.24 2.58 0.36
C HIS A 85 17.03 1.41 1.32
N VAL A 86 15.85 0.76 1.32
CA VAL A 86 15.62 -0.51 2.06
C VAL A 86 15.42 -1.71 1.14
N HIS A 87 15.39 -1.49 -0.18
CA HIS A 87 15.13 -2.55 -1.14
C HIS A 87 16.20 -3.66 -1.05
N PRO A 88 15.82 -4.94 -0.90
CA PRO A 88 16.77 -6.03 -0.68
C PRO A 88 17.71 -6.25 -1.87
N ASP A 89 17.19 -6.11 -3.09
CA ASP A 89 18.00 -6.25 -4.32
C ASP A 89 18.87 -5.02 -4.64
N ASN A 90 18.79 -3.93 -3.86
CA ASN A 90 19.61 -2.74 -4.11
C ASN A 90 21.00 -2.92 -3.49
N PRO A 91 22.09 -3.05 -4.29
CA PRO A 91 23.44 -3.21 -3.75
C PRO A 91 23.95 -1.96 -3.00
N LYS A 92 23.26 -0.82 -3.15
CA LYS A 92 23.52 0.43 -2.43
C LYS A 92 22.41 0.74 -1.40
N SER A 93 21.68 -0.28 -0.96
CA SER A 93 20.73 -0.19 0.15
C SER A 93 21.45 0.39 1.37
N ASP A 94 20.79 1.34 2.04
CA ASP A 94 21.33 2.10 3.16
C ASP A 94 20.18 2.43 4.12
N PRO A 95 19.90 1.56 5.10
CA PRO A 95 18.85 1.75 6.09
C PRO A 95 18.95 3.10 6.83
N GLY A 96 20.15 3.67 6.95
CA GLY A 96 20.36 4.98 7.56
C GLY A 96 19.80 6.12 6.69
N LYS A 97 20.02 6.07 5.37
CA LYS A 97 19.42 7.02 4.43
C LYS A 97 17.91 6.86 4.31
N ALA A 98 17.42 5.62 4.37
CA ALA A 98 15.98 5.37 4.42
C ALA A 98 15.34 6.02 5.64
N LEU A 99 15.94 5.82 6.82
CA LEU A 99 15.47 6.44 8.06
C LEU A 99 15.46 7.98 7.96
N GLN A 100 16.48 8.59 7.34
CA GLN A 100 16.51 10.03 7.10
C GLN A 100 15.36 10.48 6.19
N ALA A 101 15.11 9.78 5.09
CA ALA A 101 14.04 10.10 4.14
C ALA A 101 12.65 10.01 4.79
N PHE A 102 12.37 8.91 5.50
CA PHE A 102 11.10 8.73 6.21
C PHE A 102 10.92 9.74 7.34
N THR A 103 11.97 10.04 8.10
CA THR A 103 11.91 11.08 9.17
C THR A 103 11.65 12.46 8.57
N ARG A 104 12.25 12.76 7.42
CA ARG A 104 11.98 14.00 6.70
C ARG A 104 10.53 14.07 6.23
N LEU A 105 9.98 12.96 5.72
CA LEU A 105 8.59 12.87 5.29
C LEU A 105 7.63 13.16 6.43
N THR A 106 7.78 12.49 7.58
CA THR A 106 6.87 12.69 8.73
C THR A 106 6.93 14.11 9.30
N ARG A 107 8.08 14.77 9.19
CA ARG A 107 8.27 16.16 9.63
C ARG A 107 7.71 17.19 8.65
N GLU A 108 8.00 17.05 7.36
CA GLU A 108 7.64 18.04 6.33
C GLU A 108 6.21 17.84 5.80
N PHE A 109 5.68 16.62 5.91
CA PHE A 109 4.36 16.25 5.40
C PHE A 109 3.53 15.51 6.47
N PRO A 110 3.30 16.09 7.67
CA PRO A 110 2.68 15.38 8.79
C PRO A 110 1.24 14.90 8.53
N ARG A 111 0.55 15.53 7.57
CA ARG A 111 -0.82 15.17 7.15
C ARG A 111 -0.88 14.34 5.87
N SER A 112 0.25 13.98 5.27
CA SER A 112 0.27 13.11 4.09
C SER A 112 -0.19 11.70 4.50
N PRO A 113 -0.99 11.01 3.67
CA PRO A 113 -1.26 9.58 3.86
C PRO A 113 0.02 8.73 3.99
N ARG A 114 1.12 9.17 3.37
CA ARG A 114 2.43 8.49 3.46
C ARG A 114 3.13 8.70 4.81
N ALA A 115 2.67 9.65 5.63
CA ALA A 115 3.29 9.93 6.93
C ALA A 115 3.09 8.79 7.93
N GLU A 116 1.91 8.16 7.94
CA GLU A 116 1.67 6.98 8.77
C GLU A 116 2.52 5.80 8.33
N GLU A 117 2.59 5.56 7.01
CA GLU A 117 3.44 4.50 6.47
C GLU A 117 4.92 4.72 6.79
N ALA A 118 5.40 5.96 6.68
CA ALA A 118 6.76 6.34 7.06
C ALA A 118 7.03 6.15 8.56
N ARG A 119 6.06 6.40 9.45
CA ARG A 119 6.21 6.13 10.89
C ARG A 119 6.46 4.65 11.16
N SER A 120 5.73 3.77 10.49
CA SER A 120 5.97 2.33 10.56
C SER A 120 7.37 1.93 10.09
N TRP A 121 7.83 2.47 8.96
CA TRP A 121 9.20 2.24 8.50
C TRP A 121 10.25 2.73 9.48
N ILE A 122 10.07 3.92 10.05
CA ILE A 122 10.97 4.46 11.09
C ILE A 122 11.04 3.49 12.27
N HIS A 123 9.89 3.03 12.76
CA HIS A 123 9.79 2.10 13.88
C HIS A 123 10.54 0.79 13.59
N MET A 124 10.25 0.15 12.45
CA MET A 124 10.90 -1.10 12.03
C MET A 124 12.42 -0.94 11.88
N LEU A 125 12.88 0.12 11.23
CA LEU A 125 14.31 0.37 11.03
C LEU A 125 15.05 0.60 12.36
N GLN A 126 14.40 1.23 13.33
CA GLN A 126 14.95 1.41 14.68
C GLN A 126 15.04 0.07 15.43
N VAL A 127 14.02 -0.78 15.32
CA VAL A 127 14.03 -2.13 15.92
C VAL A 127 15.17 -2.97 15.31
N VAL A 128 15.29 -3.03 13.98
CA VAL A 128 16.38 -3.75 13.30
C VAL A 128 17.75 -3.24 13.76
N LYS A 129 17.95 -1.92 13.81
CA LYS A 129 19.20 -1.31 14.27
C LYS A 129 19.53 -1.68 15.72
N LYS A 130 18.54 -1.64 16.62
CA LYS A 130 18.69 -2.00 18.03
C LYS A 130 19.05 -3.47 18.20
N THR A 131 18.36 -4.36 17.49
CA THR A 131 18.61 -5.81 17.52
C THR A 131 20.02 -6.13 17.05
N ARG A 132 20.45 -5.58 15.92
CA ARG A 132 21.83 -5.75 15.42
C ARG A 132 22.88 -5.25 16.42
N GLY A 133 22.63 -4.10 17.06
CA GLY A 133 23.52 -3.58 18.11
C GLY A 133 23.65 -4.51 19.31
N ASN A 134 22.55 -5.13 19.75
CA ASN A 134 22.55 -6.09 20.86
C ASN A 134 23.31 -7.37 20.52
N ASP A 135 23.19 -7.86 19.29
CA ASP A 135 23.86 -9.10 18.85
C ASP A 135 25.39 -8.91 18.78
N ILE A 136 25.87 -7.79 18.25
CA ILE A 136 27.30 -7.44 18.23
C ILE A 136 27.86 -7.36 19.66
N VAL A 137 27.11 -6.77 20.60
CA VAL A 137 27.54 -6.68 22.02
C VAL A 137 27.61 -8.06 22.68
N LYS A 138 26.68 -8.98 22.38
CA LYS A 138 26.71 -10.35 22.89
C LYS A 138 27.89 -11.13 22.34
N GLU A 139 28.17 -11.03 21.04
CA GLU A 139 29.30 -11.68 20.38
C GLU A 139 30.64 -11.19 20.96
N THR A 140 30.79 -9.87 21.14
CA THR A 140 31.99 -9.27 21.73
C THR A 140 32.24 -9.74 23.17
N ARG A 141 31.19 -10.06 23.93
CA ARG A 141 31.28 -10.59 25.31
C ARG A 141 31.46 -12.12 25.38
N GLY A 142 31.21 -12.85 24.30
CA GLY A 142 31.17 -14.32 24.27
C GLY A 142 32.45 -15.01 23.78
N ASN A 143 33.50 -14.28 23.41
CA ASN A 143 34.70 -14.80 22.75
C ASN A 143 35.68 -15.61 23.63
N ASP A 144 35.21 -16.28 24.68
CA ASP A 144 35.99 -17.28 25.42
C ASP A 144 35.68 -18.75 25.03
N ILE A 145 34.76 -19.04 24.09
CA ILE A 145 34.53 -20.44 23.66
C ILE A 145 34.31 -20.54 22.14
N GLU A 146 35.05 -21.48 21.55
CA GLU A 146 35.19 -21.85 20.13
C GLU A 146 34.00 -21.62 19.19
N ALA A 147 34.34 -20.97 18.08
CA ALA A 147 33.47 -20.63 16.96
C ALA A 147 32.87 -21.86 16.28
N LYS A 148 31.54 -21.93 16.31
CA LYS A 148 30.76 -22.56 15.23
C LYS A 148 29.95 -21.47 14.57
N GLU A 149 30.54 -20.94 13.50
CA GLU A 149 30.00 -19.96 12.58
C GLU A 149 28.70 -20.50 11.95
N THR A 150 27.59 -20.32 12.66
CA THR A 150 26.27 -20.30 12.06
C THR A 150 25.79 -18.87 12.26
N VAL A 151 26.04 -18.03 11.25
CA VAL A 151 25.44 -16.70 11.15
C VAL A 151 23.94 -16.92 11.07
N ARG A 152 23.28 -17.02 12.24
CA ARG A 152 21.82 -16.95 12.31
C ARG A 152 21.50 -15.48 12.08
N GLU A 153 21.19 -15.14 10.83
CA GLU A 153 20.64 -13.83 10.54
C GLU A 153 19.47 -13.55 11.50
N PRO A 154 19.38 -12.35 12.11
CA PRO A 154 18.37 -12.06 13.11
C PRO A 154 16.97 -12.31 12.54
N SER A 155 16.10 -12.99 13.29
CA SER A 155 14.73 -13.31 12.86
C SER A 155 13.95 -12.07 12.43
N VAL A 156 14.22 -10.92 13.06
CA VAL A 156 13.62 -9.62 12.73
C VAL A 156 14.04 -9.13 11.33
N GLU A 157 15.31 -9.28 10.95
CA GLU A 157 15.80 -8.85 9.64
C GLU A 157 15.22 -9.74 8.53
N GLN A 158 15.15 -11.05 8.78
CA GLN A 158 14.45 -11.98 7.91
C GLN A 158 12.95 -11.65 7.78
N GLY A 159 12.27 -11.35 8.89
CA GLY A 159 10.89 -10.89 8.86
C GLY A 159 10.70 -9.64 7.99
N PHE A 160 11.65 -8.71 8.05
CA PHE A 160 11.64 -7.47 7.28
C PHE A 160 11.81 -7.72 5.77
N ILE A 161 12.68 -8.65 5.39
CA ILE A 161 12.84 -9.09 4.00
C ILE A 161 11.54 -9.70 3.47
N HIS A 162 10.89 -10.57 4.24
CA HIS A 162 9.63 -11.17 3.85
C HIS A 162 8.50 -10.12 3.68
N LEU A 163 8.43 -9.11 4.55
CA LEU A 163 7.48 -7.99 4.40
C LEU A 163 7.71 -7.24 3.08
N LEU A 164 8.96 -6.88 2.78
CA LEU A 164 9.33 -6.17 1.54
C LEU A 164 9.00 -7.00 0.30
N ASN A 165 9.29 -8.30 0.33
CA ASN A 165 8.92 -9.23 -0.74
C ASN A 165 7.40 -9.26 -0.94
N GLY A 166 6.62 -9.26 0.15
CA GLY A 166 5.17 -9.20 0.09
C GLY A 166 4.65 -7.94 -0.61
N GLN A 167 5.24 -6.78 -0.32
CA GLN A 167 4.89 -5.52 -0.98
C GLN A 167 5.23 -5.54 -2.48
N GLN A 168 6.39 -6.07 -2.84
CA GLN A 168 6.80 -6.21 -4.23
C GLN A 168 5.85 -7.13 -5.02
N LEU A 169 5.43 -8.25 -4.42
CA LEU A 169 4.49 -9.18 -5.05
C LEU A 169 3.11 -8.55 -5.26
N LEU A 170 2.65 -7.65 -4.38
CA LEU A 170 1.42 -6.88 -4.60
C LEU A 170 1.52 -5.95 -5.80
N VAL A 171 2.68 -5.30 -6.01
CA VAL A 171 2.92 -4.47 -7.21
C VAL A 171 2.89 -5.31 -8.49
N GLN A 172 3.29 -6.58 -8.40
CA GLN A 172 3.23 -7.55 -9.49
C GLN A 172 1.86 -8.24 -9.62
N GLU A 173 0.87 -7.81 -8.84
CA GLU A 173 -0.48 -8.39 -8.74
C GLU A 173 -0.52 -9.86 -8.29
N ASP A 174 0.60 -10.39 -7.78
CA ASP A 174 0.65 -11.72 -7.16
C ASP A 174 0.14 -11.66 -5.72
N ILE A 175 -1.18 -11.66 -5.59
CA ILE A 175 -1.89 -11.62 -4.30
C ILE A 175 -1.54 -12.86 -3.44
N GLN A 176 -1.37 -14.03 -4.03
CA GLN A 176 -1.12 -15.25 -3.27
C GLN A 176 0.31 -15.28 -2.74
N GLY A 177 1.28 -14.94 -3.58
CA GLY A 177 2.67 -14.76 -3.18
C GLY A 177 2.80 -13.69 -2.10
N ALA A 178 2.10 -12.56 -2.24
CA ALA A 178 2.09 -11.51 -1.24
C ALA A 178 1.56 -11.98 0.13
N LEU A 179 0.45 -12.73 0.16
CA LEU A 179 -0.08 -13.30 1.39
C LEU A 179 0.91 -14.26 2.05
N GLN A 180 1.56 -15.13 1.26
CA GLN A 180 2.54 -16.08 1.76
C GLN A 180 3.77 -15.39 2.36
N ALA A 181 4.29 -14.37 1.67
CA ALA A 181 5.42 -13.59 2.17
C ALA A 181 5.08 -12.87 3.48
N ASN A 182 3.88 -12.29 3.61
CA ASN A 182 3.46 -11.66 4.87
C ASN A 182 3.25 -12.69 6.00
N LEU A 183 2.76 -13.89 5.70
CA LEU A 183 2.71 -14.97 6.69
C LEU A 183 4.10 -15.35 7.22
N GLU A 184 5.09 -15.40 6.34
CA GLU A 184 6.48 -15.66 6.72
C GLU A 184 7.04 -14.51 7.57
N ALA A 185 6.77 -13.25 7.22
CA ALA A 185 7.15 -12.09 8.02
C ALA A 185 6.59 -12.18 9.46
N LEU A 186 5.30 -12.50 9.59
CA LEU A 186 4.63 -12.69 10.88
C LEU A 186 5.21 -13.88 11.67
N ALA A 187 5.48 -15.01 11.00
CA ALA A 187 6.06 -16.19 11.65
C ALA A 187 7.45 -15.92 12.24
N ARG A 188 8.23 -15.02 11.62
CA ARG A 188 9.56 -14.61 12.09
C ARG A 188 9.50 -13.59 13.22
N SER A 189 8.46 -12.76 13.26
CA SER A 189 8.26 -11.74 14.29
C SER A 189 6.80 -11.75 14.81
N PRO A 190 6.41 -12.74 15.63
CA PRO A 190 5.00 -12.91 16.02
C PRO A 190 4.45 -11.81 16.94
N HIS A 191 5.33 -11.14 17.70
CA HIS A 191 4.99 -10.15 18.71
C HIS A 191 5.85 -8.88 18.61
N ASP A 192 6.69 -8.79 17.58
CA ASP A 192 7.58 -7.67 17.33
C ASP A 192 7.42 -7.22 15.87
N PRO A 193 7.78 -5.97 15.52
CA PRO A 193 7.86 -5.57 14.13
C PRO A 193 8.84 -6.45 13.35
N PRO A 194 8.55 -6.80 12.08
CA PRO A 194 7.44 -6.30 11.24
C PRO A 194 6.12 -7.10 11.33
N GLY A 195 5.87 -7.89 12.39
CA GLY A 195 4.67 -8.72 12.49
C GLY A 195 3.35 -7.95 12.46
N ASP A 196 3.33 -6.77 13.06
CA ASP A 196 2.21 -5.83 13.00
C ASP A 196 1.92 -5.35 11.58
N GLU A 197 2.95 -4.95 10.83
CA GLU A 197 2.81 -4.56 9.42
C GLU A 197 2.36 -5.72 8.54
N ALA A 198 2.86 -6.92 8.80
CA ALA A 198 2.46 -8.12 8.06
C ALA A 198 0.97 -8.43 8.26
N LEU A 199 0.48 -8.35 9.51
CA LEU A 199 -0.95 -8.48 9.81
C LEU A 199 -1.77 -7.40 9.10
N PHE A 200 -1.27 -6.15 9.11
CA PHE A 200 -1.96 -5.02 8.50
C PHE A 200 -2.07 -5.20 6.98
N ALA A 201 -0.97 -5.54 6.32
CA ALA A 201 -0.93 -5.81 4.89
C ALA A 201 -1.87 -6.96 4.50
N MET A 202 -1.86 -8.08 5.25
CA MET A 202 -2.80 -9.18 5.02
C MET A 202 -4.25 -8.72 5.19
N GLY A 203 -4.56 -7.92 6.22
CA GLY A 203 -5.90 -7.37 6.45
C GLY A 203 -6.39 -6.57 5.24
N LEU A 204 -5.54 -5.68 4.70
CA LEU A 204 -5.83 -4.92 3.49
C LEU A 204 -6.04 -5.81 2.26
N ILE A 205 -5.20 -6.84 2.08
CA ILE A 205 -5.35 -7.81 0.99
C ILE A 205 -6.72 -8.50 1.06
N HIS A 206 -7.18 -8.87 2.25
CA HIS A 206 -8.47 -9.53 2.46
C HIS A 206 -9.69 -8.65 2.21
N ILE A 207 -9.53 -7.34 2.04
CA ILE A 207 -10.62 -6.42 1.64
C ILE A 207 -10.38 -5.79 0.27
N HIS A 208 -9.24 -6.07 -0.36
CA HIS A 208 -8.90 -5.50 -1.66
C HIS A 208 -9.89 -5.96 -2.74
N TYR A 209 -10.36 -5.03 -3.58
CA TYR A 209 -11.39 -5.32 -4.58
C TYR A 209 -10.95 -6.40 -5.59
N ALA A 210 -9.67 -6.37 -5.98
CA ALA A 210 -9.08 -7.31 -6.93
C ALA A 210 -8.77 -8.68 -6.33
N ASN A 211 -8.91 -8.87 -5.00
CA ASN A 211 -8.76 -10.17 -4.39
C ASN A 211 -10.06 -10.99 -4.59
N PRO A 212 -10.05 -12.06 -5.40
CA PRO A 212 -11.22 -12.92 -5.59
C PRO A 212 -11.57 -13.71 -4.33
N LYS A 213 -10.60 -13.90 -3.43
CA LYS A 213 -10.74 -14.58 -2.14
C LYS A 213 -10.84 -13.58 -0.98
N LYS A 214 -11.29 -12.34 -1.23
CA LYS A 214 -11.50 -11.36 -0.16
C LYS A 214 -12.48 -11.90 0.88
N ASP A 215 -12.15 -11.69 2.14
CA ASP A 215 -12.92 -12.15 3.29
C ASP A 215 -12.87 -11.07 4.38
N ILE A 216 -14.00 -10.37 4.53
CA ILE A 216 -14.15 -9.26 5.48
C ILE A 216 -13.94 -9.73 6.92
N ARG A 217 -14.40 -10.95 7.27
CA ARG A 217 -14.24 -11.49 8.62
C ARG A 217 -12.78 -11.81 8.89
N GLN A 218 -12.08 -12.37 7.91
CA GLN A 218 -10.65 -12.63 8.02
C GLN A 218 -9.86 -11.32 8.17
N ALA A 219 -10.18 -10.30 7.39
CA ALA A 219 -9.56 -8.98 7.52
C ALA A 219 -9.80 -8.38 8.91
N GLN A 220 -11.04 -8.39 9.39
CA GLN A 220 -11.39 -7.89 10.72
C GLN A 220 -10.60 -8.63 11.82
N ALA A 221 -10.49 -9.96 11.73
CA ALA A 221 -9.70 -10.75 12.68
C ALA A 221 -8.22 -10.36 12.67
N LEU A 222 -7.63 -10.10 11.50
CA LEU A 222 -6.24 -9.65 11.37
C LEU A 222 -6.03 -8.27 12.00
N PHE A 223 -6.92 -7.31 11.74
CA PHE A 223 -6.83 -5.97 12.36
C PHE A 223 -7.05 -6.02 13.88
N ALA A 224 -7.99 -6.83 14.37
CA ALA A 224 -8.21 -7.00 15.81
C ALA A 224 -6.97 -7.58 16.52
N ARG A 225 -6.23 -8.46 15.85
CA ARG A 225 -4.96 -8.97 16.39
C ARG A 225 -3.92 -7.87 16.57
N ILE A 226 -3.80 -6.92 15.65
CA ILE A 226 -2.87 -5.77 15.80
C ILE A 226 -3.22 -4.98 17.06
N VAL A 227 -4.49 -4.62 17.23
CA VAL A 227 -4.96 -3.85 18.39
C VAL A 227 -4.67 -4.57 19.72
N LYS A 228 -4.74 -5.90 19.72
CA LYS A 228 -4.56 -6.73 20.93
C LYS A 228 -3.10 -7.09 21.21
N GLU A 229 -2.36 -7.48 20.18
CA GLU A 229 -1.03 -8.08 20.29
C GLU A 229 0.09 -7.03 20.14
N PHE A 230 -0.20 -5.86 19.56
CA PHE A 230 0.79 -4.82 19.26
C PHE A 230 0.34 -3.42 19.71
N PRO A 231 0.00 -3.19 20.99
CA PRO A 231 -0.58 -1.92 21.45
C PRO A 231 0.28 -0.68 21.13
N ASP A 232 1.61 -0.81 21.14
CA ASP A 232 2.54 0.29 20.86
C ASP A 232 2.87 0.45 19.36
N SER A 233 2.28 -0.35 18.48
CA SER A 233 2.49 -0.24 17.03
C SER A 233 1.94 1.08 16.48
N PRO A 234 2.63 1.72 15.51
CA PRO A 234 2.07 2.80 14.73
C PRO A 234 0.76 2.43 14.00
N ARG A 235 0.47 1.13 13.80
CA ARG A 235 -0.75 0.63 13.15
C ARG A 235 -1.94 0.46 14.08
N THR A 236 -1.77 0.56 15.39
CA THR A 236 -2.83 0.24 16.36
C THR A 236 -4.10 1.05 16.13
N GLU A 237 -3.97 2.37 15.98
CA GLU A 237 -5.12 3.25 15.80
C GLU A 237 -5.78 3.04 14.42
N GLU A 238 -4.98 2.88 13.37
CA GLU A 238 -5.48 2.60 12.01
C GLU A 238 -6.20 1.24 11.94
N ALA A 239 -5.64 0.21 12.58
CA ALA A 239 -6.26 -1.11 12.69
C ALA A 239 -7.59 -1.05 13.45
N ARG A 240 -7.68 -0.23 14.51
CA ARG A 240 -8.95 -0.03 15.24
C ARG A 240 -10.01 0.60 14.34
N ILE A 241 -9.65 1.61 13.57
CA ILE A 241 -10.55 2.23 12.58
C ILE A 241 -11.03 1.19 11.57
N TRP A 242 -10.14 0.34 11.05
CA TRP A 242 -10.54 -0.73 10.15
C TRP A 242 -11.52 -1.73 10.79
N VAL A 243 -11.30 -2.12 12.05
CA VAL A 243 -12.26 -2.97 12.79
C VAL A 243 -13.64 -2.33 12.83
N ASP A 244 -13.74 -1.05 13.16
CA ASP A 244 -15.01 -0.32 13.26
C ASP A 244 -15.71 -0.19 11.90
N ILE A 245 -14.96 0.10 10.84
CA ILE A 245 -15.47 0.17 9.46
C ILE A 245 -16.04 -1.19 9.04
N LEU A 246 -15.27 -2.27 9.23
CA LEU A 246 -15.67 -3.60 8.78
C LEU A 246 -16.86 -4.14 9.57
N ASP A 247 -16.94 -3.87 10.88
CA ASP A 247 -18.11 -4.19 11.71
C ASP A 247 -19.37 -3.47 11.21
N THR A 248 -19.24 -2.19 10.88
CA THR A 248 -20.35 -1.40 10.31
C THR A 248 -20.81 -1.95 8.95
N MET A 249 -19.86 -2.33 8.09
CA MET A 249 -20.16 -2.94 6.79
C MET A 249 -20.88 -4.29 6.94
N GLU A 250 -20.44 -5.13 7.88
CA GLU A 250 -21.06 -6.44 8.12
C GLU A 250 -22.49 -6.29 8.67
N LYS A 251 -22.70 -5.40 9.64
CA LYS A 251 -24.04 -5.10 10.18
C LYS A 251 -24.99 -4.61 9.10
N THR A 252 -24.53 -3.70 8.23
CA THR A 252 -25.35 -3.17 7.12
C THR A 252 -25.75 -4.29 6.16
N ARG A 253 -24.79 -5.14 5.77
CA ARG A 253 -25.05 -6.30 4.90
C ARG A 253 -26.07 -7.27 5.51
N GLN A 254 -25.99 -7.51 6.82
CA GLN A 254 -26.91 -8.42 7.51
C GLN A 254 -28.34 -7.88 7.48
N ILE A 255 -28.52 -6.57 7.71
CA ILE A 255 -29.84 -5.90 7.61
C ILE A 255 -30.41 -6.03 6.19
N ASP A 256 -29.60 -5.83 5.16
CA ASP A 256 -30.05 -5.95 3.77
C ASP A 256 -30.54 -7.37 3.44
N ILE A 257 -29.84 -8.39 3.94
CA ILE A 257 -30.25 -9.80 3.79
C ILE A 257 -31.59 -10.05 4.49
N GLU A 258 -31.74 -9.60 5.73
CA GLU A 258 -32.99 -9.75 6.50
C GLU A 258 -34.18 -9.06 5.83
N ILE A 259 -33.97 -7.88 5.24
CA ILE A 259 -35.00 -7.17 4.48
C ILE A 259 -35.43 -7.97 3.25
N GLU A 260 -34.48 -8.51 2.49
CA GLU A 260 -34.79 -9.32 1.30
C GLU A 260 -35.47 -10.65 1.66
N GLU A 261 -35.08 -11.29 2.76
CA GLU A 261 -35.75 -12.49 3.27
C GLU A 261 -37.20 -12.20 3.66
N LYS A 262 -37.45 -11.14 4.43
CA LYS A 262 -38.81 -10.70 4.78
C LYS A 262 -39.66 -10.36 3.54
N LYS A 263 -39.08 -9.70 2.53
CA LYS A 263 -39.78 -9.43 1.26
C LYS A 263 -40.17 -10.71 0.53
N ARG A 264 -39.32 -11.76 0.58
CA ARG A 264 -39.62 -13.06 -0.04
C ARG A 264 -40.72 -13.81 0.71
N GLU A 265 -40.73 -13.73 2.04
CA GLU A 265 -41.78 -14.33 2.88
C GLU A 265 -43.14 -13.67 2.63
N MET A 266 -43.21 -12.33 2.56
CA MET A 266 -44.45 -11.60 2.29
C MET A 266 -45.03 -11.81 0.88
N ARG A 267 -44.22 -12.34 -0.06
CA ARG A 267 -44.65 -12.64 -1.44
C ARG A 267 -45.14 -14.09 -1.62
N ARG A 268 -45.04 -14.93 -0.59
CA ARG A 268 -45.56 -16.30 -0.57
C ARG A 268 -46.94 -16.32 0.08
#